data_AF-A0A2G7GNW9-F1
#
_entry.id   AF-A0A2G7GNW9-F1
#
_cell.length_a   1.000
_cell.length_b   1.000
_cell.length_c   1.000
_cell.angle_alpha   90.00
_cell.angle_beta   90.00
_cell.angle_gamma   90.00
#
_symmetry.space_group_name_H-M   'P 1'
#
loop_
_entity.id
_entity.type
_entity.pdbx_description
1 polymer ?
#
loop_
_entity_poly.entity_id
_entity_poly.type
_entity_poly.pdbx_seq_one_letter_code
_entity_poly.pdbx_strand_id
1 'polypeptide(L)' 'MFASNKIKAFLQAVFQIPVQFVRYLWEGVSRIFSPSDDRYPSTGVQPFEGEPADDKRRHEW' A
#
# COMPACT_ATOMS: atom_id res chain seq x y z
N MET A 1 -4.23 -49.11 -3.13
CA MET A 1 -4.34 -47.76 -3.73
C MET A 1 -5.07 -46.81 -2.76
N PHE A 2 -4.54 -46.55 -1.55
CA PHE A 2 -5.22 -45.72 -0.52
C PHE A 2 -4.29 -44.75 0.23
N ALA A 3 -2.97 -44.82 0.03
CA ALA A 3 -2.00 -43.92 0.67
C ALA A 3 -1.79 -42.59 -0.08
N SER A 4 -2.07 -42.54 -1.39
CA SER A 4 -1.76 -41.38 -2.24
C SER A 4 -2.63 -40.15 -1.93
N ASN A 5 -3.92 -40.33 -1.67
CA ASN A 5 -4.84 -39.20 -1.48
C ASN A 5 -4.60 -38.45 -0.17
N LYS A 6 -4.23 -39.14 0.91
CA LYS A 6 -3.91 -38.52 2.21
C LYS A 6 -2.62 -37.69 2.15
N ILE A 7 -1.61 -38.20 1.44
CA ILE A 7 -0.34 -37.49 1.23
C ILE A 7 -0.56 -36.26 0.35
N LYS A 8 -1.34 -36.37 -0.74
CA LYS A 8 -1.69 -35.23 -1.58
C LYS A 8 -2.48 -34.16 -0.81
N ALA A 9 -3.45 -34.57 0.01
CA ALA A 9 -4.22 -33.66 0.84
C ALA A 9 -3.34 -32.96 1.90
N PHE A 10 -2.40 -33.69 2.51
CA PHE A 10 -1.44 -33.13 3.47
C PHE A 10 -0.49 -32.13 2.80
N LEU A 11 0.12 -32.49 1.67
CA LEU A 11 0.99 -31.59 0.91
C LEU A 11 0.21 -30.34 0.46
N GLN A 12 -1.02 -30.51 -0.03
CA GLN A 12 -1.88 -29.39 -0.39
C GLN A 12 -2.16 -28.49 0.82
N ALA A 13 -2.51 -29.04 1.99
CA ALA A 13 -2.74 -28.23 3.19
C ALA A 13 -1.50 -27.44 3.63
N VAL A 14 -0.32 -28.06 3.57
CA VAL A 14 0.97 -27.42 3.89
C VAL A 14 1.31 -26.28 2.94
N PHE A 15 0.98 -26.39 1.65
CA PHE A 15 1.25 -25.33 0.68
C PHE A 15 0.15 -24.25 0.59
N GLN A 16 -1.11 -24.60 0.88
CA GLN A 16 -2.22 -23.66 0.71
C GLN A 16 -2.31 -22.63 1.85
N ILE A 17 -2.04 -23.02 3.10
CA ILE A 17 -2.13 -22.09 4.25
C ILE A 17 -1.14 -20.91 4.11
N PRO A 18 0.17 -21.13 3.79
CA PRO A 18 1.11 -20.04 3.59
C PRO A 18 0.75 -19.14 2.40
N VAL A 19 0.23 -19.71 1.31
CA VAL A 19 -0.16 -18.94 0.12
C VAL A 19 -1.32 -17.99 0.42
N GLN A 20 -2.33 -18.43 1.16
CA GLN A 20 -3.46 -17.58 1.55
C GLN A 20 -3.00 -16.44 2.48
N PHE A 21 -2.11 -16.75 3.43
CA PHE A 21 -1.54 -15.74 4.33
C PHE A 21 -0.73 -14.68 3.58
N VAL A 22 0.15 -15.09 2.65
CA VAL A 22 0.93 -14.16 1.82
C VAL A 22 0.02 -13.31 0.95
N ARG A 23 -1.03 -13.87 0.35
CA ARG A 23 -2.02 -13.11 -0.44
C ARG A 23 -2.71 -12.03 0.40
N TYR A 24 -3.17 -12.39 1.60
CA TYR A 24 -3.81 -11.43 2.52
C TYR A 24 -2.89 -10.26 2.88
N LEU A 25 -1.63 -10.53 3.21
CA LEU A 25 -0.66 -9.48 3.50
C LEU A 25 -0.30 -8.66 2.26
N TRP A 26 -0.21 -9.31 1.09
CA TRP A 26 0.15 -8.67 -0.17
C TRP A 26 -0.85 -7.59 -0.59
N GLU A 27 -2.14 -7.77 -0.32
CA GLU A 27 -3.17 -6.74 -0.58
C GLU A 27 -2.90 -5.44 0.19
N GLY A 28 -2.52 -5.54 1.47
CA GLY A 28 -2.16 -4.37 2.28
C GLY A 28 -0.84 -3.74 1.87
N VAL A 29 0.19 -4.56 1.64
CA VAL A 29 1.52 -4.10 1.22
C VAL A 29 1.44 -3.41 -0.14
N SER A 30 0.74 -4.00 -1.11
CA SER A 30 0.57 -3.41 -2.44
C SER A 30 -0.17 -2.08 -2.40
N ARG A 31 -1.11 -1.88 -1.47
CA ARG A 31 -1.79 -0.58 -1.32
C ARG A 31 -0.89 0.52 -0.74
N ILE A 32 0.01 0.18 0.18
CA ILE A 32 0.88 1.15 0.87
C ILE A 32 2.11 1.48 0.01
N PHE A 33 2.66 0.46 -0.64
CA PHE A 33 3.94 0.55 -1.34
C PHE A 33 3.78 0.42 -2.87
N SER A 34 2.56 0.47 -3.42
CA SER A 34 2.39 0.63 -4.86
C SER A 34 3.04 1.93 -5.31
N PRO A 35 3.58 1.98 -6.54
CA PRO A 35 3.93 3.24 -7.17
C PRO A 35 2.78 4.25 -7.01
N SER A 36 3.12 5.48 -6.63
CA SER A 36 2.15 6.56 -6.56
C SER A 36 1.52 6.74 -7.94
N ASP A 37 0.20 6.74 -8.01
CA ASP A 37 -0.55 7.19 -9.20
C ASP A 37 -0.82 8.69 -9.10
N ASP A 38 0.01 9.43 -8.34
CA ASP A 38 -0.02 10.87 -8.43
C ASP A 38 0.33 11.26 -9.87
N ARG A 39 -0.56 12.05 -10.47
CA ARG A 39 -0.32 12.68 -11.77
C ARG A 39 0.49 13.96 -11.57
N TYR A 40 1.27 14.05 -10.49
CA TYR A 40 2.09 15.22 -10.25
C TYR A 40 3.25 15.15 -11.24
N PRO A 41 3.47 16.19 -12.05
CA PRO A 41 4.51 16.14 -13.05
C PRO A 41 5.86 16.00 -12.34
N SER A 42 6.73 15.13 -12.88
CA SER A 42 8.09 14.89 -12.36
C SER A 42 8.94 16.18 -12.33
N THR A 43 8.54 17.16 -13.13
CA THR A 43 9.02 18.53 -13.10
C THR A 43 7.85 19.48 -13.27
N GLY A 44 7.80 20.54 -12.48
CA GLY A 44 6.75 21.54 -12.55
C GLY A 44 7.03 22.65 -11.55
N VAL A 45 6.64 23.87 -11.90
CA VAL A 45 6.67 25.01 -10.97
C VAL A 45 5.51 24.86 -10.01
N GLN A 46 5.79 24.94 -8.71
CA GLN A 46 4.77 25.06 -7.66
C GLN A 46 3.83 26.23 -8.02
N PRO A 47 2.54 25.99 -8.34
CA PRO A 47 1.68 27.04 -8.89
C PRO A 47 1.18 28.04 -7.82
N PHE A 48 1.52 27.83 -6.55
CA PHE A 48 1.21 28.76 -5.48
C PHE A 48 2.41 28.87 -4.53
N GLU A 49 3.17 29.94 -4.67
CA GLU A 49 4.09 30.41 -3.62
C GLU A 49 3.35 30.99 -2.42
N GLY A 50 2.02 31.15 -2.54
CA GLY A 50 1.12 31.71 -1.55
C GLY A 50 1.61 33.01 -0.97
N GLU A 51 1.04 34.14 -1.42
CA GLU A 51 1.28 35.40 -0.72
C GLU A 51 1.09 35.14 0.79
N PRO A 52 2.15 35.35 1.60
CA PRO A 52 2.02 35.22 3.03
C PRO A 52 0.81 36.06 3.43
N ALA A 53 -0.08 35.49 4.25
CA ALA A 53 -1.20 36.25 4.77
C ALA A 53 -0.64 37.56 5.34
N ASP A 54 -1.06 38.70 4.78
CA ASP A 54 -0.51 40.02 5.08
C ASP A 54 -0.41 40.16 6.61
N ASP A 55 0.83 40.23 7.12
CA ASP A 55 1.16 40.30 8.55
C ASP A 55 0.78 41.69 9.08
N LYS A 56 -0.52 41.98 9.10
CA LYS A 56 -1.10 43.19 9.69
C LYS A 56 -2.19 42.89 10.71
N ARG A 57 -2.24 41.66 11.21
CA ARG A 57 -3.01 41.33 12.41
C ARG A 57 -2.16 40.53 13.38
N ARG A 58 -1.15 41.20 13.96
CA ARG A 58 -0.85 40.95 15.37
C ARG A 58 -2.15 41.20 16.12
N HIS A 59 -2.84 40.13 16.48
CA HIS A 59 -3.79 40.18 17.57
C HIS A 59 -2.94 40.38 18.83
N GLU A 60 -2.81 41.64 19.25
CA GLU A 60 -2.41 41.98 20.60
C GLU A 60 -3.53 41.48 21.52
N TRP A 61 -3.20 40.48 22.32
CA TRP A 61 -3.97 40.04 23.49
C TRP A 61 -3.34 40.66 24.73
#